data_AF-A0A928YY82-F1
#
_entry.id   AF-A0A928YY82-F1
#
_cell.length_a   1.000
_cell.length_b   1.000
_cell.length_c   1.000
_cell.angle_alpha   90.00
_cell.angle_beta   90.00
_cell.angle_gamma   90.00
#
_symmetry.space_group_name_H-M   'P 1'
#
loop_
_entity.id
_entity.type
_entity.pdbx_description
1 polymer ?
#
loop_
_entity_poly.entity_id
_entity_poly.type
_entity_poly.pdbx_seq_one_letter_code
_entity_poly.pdbx_strand_id
1 'polypeptide(L)'
;MSTKPFDQFNKRLFETLLSPFGTVTPNRAVLGEERAIDIYFEPNPNVSLPVQELGYLSLMLDKPALLEPFRSSLSDEDMHNCLLKLFLVYAEYRRQEESIKTENLPRLWILCASVSNVLIEEFNGQFDTTFGEGFYSLAPRLRATIVVIDELPTTPETLWLRLLGRGRT
;
A
#
# COMPACT_ATOMS: atom_id res chain seq x y z
N MET A 1 20.26 -11.51 9.66
CA MET A 1 20.32 -11.01 8.27
C MET A 1 19.32 -11.81 7.44
N SER A 2 18.09 -11.35 7.34
CA SER A 2 17.08 -11.99 6.48
C SER A 2 16.45 -10.90 5.65
N THR A 3 16.83 -10.76 4.39
CA THR A 3 16.13 -9.89 3.45
C THR A 3 16.30 -10.46 2.06
N LYS A 4 15.25 -11.12 1.57
CA LYS A 4 15.14 -11.60 0.19
C LYS A 4 15.39 -10.40 -0.76
N PRO A 5 16.10 -10.54 -1.88
CA PRO A 5 16.40 -9.44 -2.81
C PRO A 5 15.22 -8.58 -3.25
N PHE A 6 13.97 -9.08 -3.13
CA PHE A 6 12.75 -8.31 -3.36
C PHE A 6 12.62 -7.13 -2.45
N ASP A 7 12.82 -7.42 -1.18
CA ASP A 7 12.34 -6.62 -0.10
C ASP A 7 13.20 -5.37 -0.06
N GLN A 8 14.51 -5.59 -0.22
CA GLN A 8 15.49 -4.55 -0.43
C GLN A 8 15.24 -3.74 -1.71
N PHE A 9 14.84 -4.38 -2.82
CA PHE A 9 14.54 -3.67 -4.06
C PHE A 9 13.34 -2.74 -3.90
N ASN A 10 12.20 -3.24 -3.40
CA ASN A 10 10.99 -2.46 -3.24
C ASN A 10 11.19 -1.30 -2.26
N LYS A 11 11.82 -1.58 -1.11
CA LYS A 11 12.12 -0.55 -0.11
C LYS A 11 12.97 0.57 -0.71
N ARG A 12 14.04 0.23 -1.44
CA ARG A 12 14.88 1.23 -2.13
C ARG A 12 14.14 1.95 -3.25
N LEU A 13 13.30 1.26 -4.02
CA LEU A 13 12.53 1.85 -5.11
C LEU A 13 11.59 2.93 -4.55
N PHE A 14 10.76 2.57 -3.57
CA PHE A 14 9.83 3.51 -2.96
C PHE A 14 10.53 4.63 -2.20
N GLU A 15 11.61 4.35 -1.47
CA GLU A 15 12.43 5.39 -0.84
C GLU A 15 12.97 6.38 -1.86
N THR A 16 13.53 5.90 -2.98
CA THR A 16 14.06 6.75 -4.05
C THR A 16 12.97 7.58 -4.73
N LEU A 17 11.83 6.96 -5.05
CA LEU A 17 10.73 7.60 -5.76
C LEU A 17 9.99 8.63 -4.90
N LEU A 18 9.80 8.35 -3.61
CA LEU A 18 8.86 9.10 -2.77
C LEU A 18 9.53 10.11 -1.82
N SER A 19 10.82 9.96 -1.52
CA SER A 19 11.54 10.91 -0.64
C SER A 19 11.48 12.38 -1.09
N PRO A 20 11.40 12.72 -2.38
CA PRO A 20 11.19 14.11 -2.79
C PRO A 20 9.82 14.70 -2.40
N PHE A 21 8.84 13.84 -2.11
CA PHE A 21 7.42 14.22 -1.94
C PHE A 21 6.90 14.01 -0.52
N GLY A 22 7.71 13.43 0.37
CA GLY A 22 7.30 13.14 1.74
C GLY A 22 8.33 12.32 2.50
N THR A 23 7.95 11.87 3.69
CA THR A 23 8.80 11.02 4.52
C THR A 23 8.50 9.56 4.25
N VAL A 24 9.54 8.80 3.86
CA VAL A 24 9.47 7.35 3.68
C VAL A 24 10.12 6.68 4.89
N THR A 25 9.38 5.84 5.59
CA THR A 25 9.87 5.05 6.73
C THR A 25 9.81 3.56 6.38
N PRO A 26 10.90 2.98 5.85
CA PRO A 26 10.96 1.55 5.62
C PRO A 26 11.05 0.79 6.94
N ASN A 27 10.46 -0.41 7.00
CA ASN A 27 10.40 -1.24 8.21
C ASN A 27 9.89 -0.46 9.44
N ARG A 28 8.84 0.35 9.27
CA ARG A 28 8.28 1.11 10.38
C ARG A 28 7.76 0.14 11.44
N ALA A 29 8.36 0.17 12.62
CA ALA A 29 7.89 -0.60 13.76
C ALA A 29 6.49 -0.15 14.17
N VAL A 30 5.69 -1.10 14.63
CA VAL A 30 4.35 -0.87 15.14
C VAL A 30 4.32 -1.23 16.62
N LEU A 31 3.72 -0.39 17.46
CA LEU A 31 3.76 -0.61 18.90
C LEU A 31 3.01 -1.88 19.29
N GLY A 32 3.70 -2.78 20.02
CA GLY A 32 3.12 -4.03 20.52
C GLY A 32 3.22 -5.22 19.57
N GLU A 33 3.87 -5.06 18.41
CA GLU A 33 4.08 -6.12 17.43
C GLU A 33 5.56 -6.23 17.05
N GLU A 34 6.06 -7.46 16.87
CA GLU A 34 7.40 -7.67 16.31
C GLU A 34 7.44 -7.38 14.80
N ARG A 35 6.28 -7.40 14.14
CA ARG A 35 6.15 -7.19 12.71
C ARG A 35 6.18 -5.69 12.39
N ALA A 36 6.93 -5.34 11.36
CA ALA A 36 7.02 -3.98 10.85
C ALA A 36 6.14 -3.78 9.62
N ILE A 37 5.72 -2.53 9.40
CA ILE A 37 5.17 -2.10 8.12
C ILE A 37 6.33 -2.03 7.13
N ASP A 38 6.16 -2.62 5.96
CA ASP A 38 7.25 -2.68 4.99
C ASP A 38 7.69 -1.27 4.57
N ILE A 39 6.74 -0.43 4.17
CA ILE A 39 6.97 0.97 3.88
C ILE A 39 5.80 1.79 4.42
N TYR A 40 6.10 2.77 5.26
CA TYR A 40 5.17 3.81 5.63
C TYR A 40 5.54 5.10 4.92
N PHE A 41 4.57 5.74 4.26
CA PHE A 41 4.77 7.02 3.59
C PHE A 41 3.89 8.08 4.25
N GLU A 42 4.48 9.25 4.52
CA GLU A 42 3.76 10.43 4.97
C GLU A 42 4.01 11.57 3.96
N PRO A 43 2.99 11.99 3.17
CA PRO A 43 3.17 13.02 2.16
C PRO A 43 3.46 14.38 2.78
N ASN A 44 4.32 15.17 2.12
CA ASN A 44 4.50 16.56 2.48
C ASN A 44 3.32 17.38 1.94
N PRO A 45 2.51 18.04 2.81
CA PRO A 45 1.32 18.77 2.35
C PRO A 45 1.62 19.95 1.43
N ASN A 46 2.88 20.41 1.38
CA ASN A 46 3.31 21.54 0.54
C ASN A 46 3.90 21.09 -0.81
N VAL A 47 3.99 19.78 -1.07
CA VAL A 47 4.57 19.24 -2.30
C VAL A 47 3.56 18.31 -2.96
N SER A 48 3.20 18.59 -4.20
CA SER A 48 2.32 17.73 -5.00
C SER A 48 3.10 16.55 -5.59
N LEU A 49 2.51 15.36 -5.54
CA LEU A 49 3.02 14.19 -6.27
C LEU A 49 2.75 14.38 -7.78
N PRO A 50 3.77 14.33 -8.65
CA PRO A 50 3.60 14.57 -10.09
C PRO A 50 2.89 13.41 -10.77
N VAL A 51 1.63 13.61 -11.20
CA VAL A 51 0.80 12.58 -11.83
C VAL A 51 1.46 12.03 -13.11
N GLN A 52 2.09 12.91 -13.91
CA GLN A 52 2.73 12.52 -15.17
C GLN A 52 3.94 11.58 -14.97
N GLU A 53 4.62 11.70 -13.82
CA GLU A 53 5.80 10.89 -13.52
C GLU A 53 5.45 9.65 -12.71
N LEU A 54 4.56 9.78 -11.70
CA LEU A 54 4.25 8.71 -10.75
C LEU A 54 2.99 7.92 -11.10
N GLY A 55 2.18 8.37 -12.06
CA GLY A 55 0.95 7.68 -12.44
C GLY A 55 0.04 7.45 -11.24
N TYR A 56 -0.47 6.22 -11.09
CA TYR A 56 -1.36 5.85 -9.99
C TYR A 56 -0.74 5.96 -8.60
N LEU A 57 0.59 5.89 -8.46
CA LEU A 57 1.22 6.15 -7.15
C LEU A 57 0.90 7.55 -6.63
N SER A 58 0.76 8.55 -7.50
CA SER A 58 0.37 9.90 -7.08
C SER A 58 -1.03 9.95 -6.47
N LEU A 59 -1.96 9.14 -6.99
CA LEU A 59 -3.34 9.04 -6.51
C LEU A 59 -3.45 8.20 -5.24
N MET A 60 -2.57 7.21 -5.09
CA MET A 60 -2.55 6.31 -3.93
C MET A 60 -2.02 6.99 -2.66
N LEU A 61 -1.15 7.98 -2.83
CA LEU A 61 -0.29 8.53 -1.79
C LEU A 61 -0.59 10.00 -1.47
N ASP A 62 -1.81 10.46 -1.78
CA ASP A 62 -2.30 11.79 -1.41
C ASP A 62 -2.43 11.99 0.12
N LYS A 63 -2.41 10.88 0.87
CA LYS A 63 -2.51 10.79 2.32
C LYS A 63 -1.48 9.80 2.86
N PRO A 64 -1.24 9.79 4.19
CA PRO A 64 -0.37 8.79 4.79
C PRO A 64 -0.78 7.37 4.39
N ALA A 65 0.20 6.52 4.13
CA ALA A 65 -0.04 5.22 3.51
C ALA A 65 0.88 4.14 4.06
N LEU A 66 0.32 2.93 4.19
CA LEU A 66 1.05 1.69 4.40
C LEU A 66 1.14 0.98 3.06
N LEU A 67 2.34 0.67 2.60
CA LEU A 67 2.60 -0.10 1.38
C LEU A 67 3.19 -1.45 1.78
N GLU A 68 2.47 -2.53 1.47
CA GLU A 68 2.83 -3.91 1.83
C GLU A 68 2.98 -4.75 0.55
N PRO A 69 4.20 -4.84 -0.02
CA PRO A 69 4.46 -5.57 -1.26
C PRO A 69 4.73 -7.08 -1.05
N PHE A 70 4.01 -7.93 -1.77
CA PHE A 70 4.11 -9.38 -1.77
C PHE A 70 4.63 -9.91 -3.12
N ARG A 71 5.67 -10.75 -3.08
CA ARG A 71 6.23 -11.43 -4.27
C ARG A 71 5.32 -12.49 -4.88
N SER A 72 4.38 -12.97 -4.08
CA SER A 72 3.59 -14.18 -4.31
C SER A 72 2.12 -13.84 -4.24
N SER A 73 1.30 -14.88 -4.42
CA SER A 73 -0.12 -14.79 -4.14
C SER A 73 -0.36 -14.35 -2.70
N LEU A 74 -1.32 -13.47 -2.50
CA LEU A 74 -1.77 -13.03 -1.18
C LEU A 74 -2.54 -14.16 -0.47
N SER A 75 -2.23 -14.40 0.80
CA SER A 75 -2.95 -15.37 1.64
C SER A 75 -3.89 -14.70 2.66
N ASP A 76 -4.77 -15.48 3.27
CA ASP A 76 -5.62 -15.03 4.39
C ASP A 76 -4.79 -14.52 5.58
N GLU A 77 -3.68 -15.19 5.90
CA GLU A 77 -2.77 -14.74 6.97
C GLU A 77 -2.12 -13.39 6.62
N ASP A 78 -1.72 -13.19 5.37
CA ASP A 78 -1.17 -11.91 4.90
C ASP A 78 -2.18 -10.77 5.03
N MET A 79 -3.45 -11.03 4.67
CA MET A 79 -4.56 -10.08 4.82
C MET A 79 -4.76 -9.67 6.28
N HIS A 80 -4.87 -10.64 7.18
CA HIS A 80 -5.03 -10.39 8.61
C HIS A 80 -3.85 -9.60 9.18
N ASN A 81 -2.61 -9.97 8.80
CA ASN A 81 -1.41 -9.27 9.24
C ASN A 81 -1.37 -7.81 8.75
N CYS A 82 -1.73 -7.54 7.49
CA CYS A 82 -1.75 -6.18 6.97
C CYS A 82 -2.82 -5.32 7.67
N LEU A 83 -4.01 -5.88 7.90
CA LEU A 83 -5.10 -5.18 8.61
C LEU A 83 -4.74 -4.91 10.07
N LEU A 84 -4.09 -5.85 10.75
CA LEU A 84 -3.60 -5.65 12.12
C LEU A 84 -2.64 -4.45 12.20
N LYS A 85 -1.65 -4.38 11.30
CA LYS A 85 -0.71 -3.25 11.22
C LYS A 85 -1.46 -1.92 11.03
N LEU A 86 -2.45 -1.88 10.13
CA LEU A 86 -3.27 -0.69 9.89
C LEU A 86 -4.01 -0.23 11.14
N PHE A 87 -4.68 -1.14 11.84
CA PHE A 87 -5.46 -0.80 13.04
C PHE A 87 -4.59 -0.35 14.21
N LEU A 88 -3.39 -0.91 14.36
CA LEU A 88 -2.43 -0.44 15.35
C LEU A 88 -1.95 0.98 15.04
N VAL A 89 -1.70 1.30 13.77
CA VAL A 89 -1.42 2.68 13.35
C VAL A 89 -2.62 3.59 13.63
N TYR A 90 -3.86 3.14 13.43
CA TYR A 90 -5.04 3.93 13.79
C TYR A 90 -5.11 4.23 15.29
N ALA A 91 -4.74 3.27 16.14
CA ALA A 91 -4.64 3.50 17.57
C ALA A 91 -3.56 4.54 17.91
N GLU A 92 -2.43 4.58 17.19
CA GLU A 92 -1.41 5.62 17.33
C GLU A 92 -1.95 7.01 16.97
N TYR A 93 -2.62 7.15 15.81
CA TYR A 93 -3.23 8.41 15.39
C TYR A 93 -4.26 8.91 16.41
N ARG A 94 -5.12 8.03 16.92
CA ARG A 94 -6.16 8.41 17.91
C ARG A 94 -5.59 8.77 19.28
N ARG A 95 -4.41 8.26 19.64
CA ARG A 95 -3.70 8.71 20.85
C ARG A 95 -3.16 10.13 20.70
N GLN A 96 -2.81 10.54 19.48
CA GLN A 96 -2.34 11.89 19.19
C GLN A 96 -3.51 12.87 19.01
N GLU A 97 -4.58 12.43 18.36
CA GLU A 97 -5.80 13.21 18.11
C GLU A 97 -7.04 12.30 18.21
N GLU A 98 -7.72 12.32 19.36
CA GLU A 98 -8.86 11.44 19.64
C GLU A 98 -10.01 11.60 18.64
N SER A 99 -10.24 12.84 18.17
CA SER A 99 -11.30 13.18 17.22
C SER A 99 -10.88 13.10 15.75
N ILE A 100 -9.75 12.47 15.43
CA ILE A 100 -9.28 12.39 14.04
C ILE A 100 -10.33 11.73 13.15
N LYS A 101 -10.66 12.40 12.05
CA LYS A 101 -11.64 11.89 11.10
C LYS A 101 -11.08 10.74 10.28
N THR A 102 -11.93 9.78 9.90
CA THR A 102 -11.51 8.60 9.14
C THR A 102 -10.82 8.97 7.83
N GLU A 103 -11.24 10.03 7.15
CA GLU A 103 -10.61 10.49 5.92
C GLU A 103 -9.16 10.94 6.10
N ASN A 104 -8.74 11.31 7.30
CA ASN A 104 -7.37 11.74 7.61
C ASN A 104 -6.51 10.57 8.11
N LEU A 105 -7.10 9.41 8.37
CA LEU A 105 -6.36 8.21 8.75
C LEU A 105 -5.59 7.63 7.55
N PRO A 106 -4.47 6.95 7.81
CA PRO A 106 -3.72 6.29 6.75
C PRO A 106 -4.54 5.29 5.94
N ARG A 107 -4.14 5.07 4.70
CA ARG A 107 -4.69 4.01 3.83
C ARG A 107 -3.68 2.87 3.68
N LEU A 108 -4.16 1.64 3.69
CA LEU A 108 -3.37 0.45 3.40
C LEU A 108 -3.46 0.08 1.91
N TRP A 109 -2.31 -0.19 1.30
CA TRP A 109 -2.17 -0.67 -0.06
C TRP A 109 -1.39 -1.99 -0.04
N ILE A 110 -2.10 -3.08 -0.34
CA ILE A 110 -1.53 -4.44 -0.39
C ILE A 110 -1.17 -4.74 -1.83
N LEU A 111 0.11 -4.75 -2.17
CA LEU A 111 0.59 -4.90 -3.55
C LEU A 111 1.02 -6.35 -3.76
N CYS A 112 0.24 -7.16 -4.43
CA CYS A 112 0.52 -8.59 -4.60
C CYS A 112 0.64 -8.98 -6.07
N ALA A 113 1.35 -10.07 -6.36
CA ALA A 113 1.41 -10.58 -7.74
C ALA A 113 0.02 -11.08 -8.18
N SER A 114 -0.61 -11.89 -7.33
CA SER A 114 -1.94 -12.47 -7.56
C SER A 114 -2.72 -12.65 -6.25
N VAL A 115 -4.01 -12.89 -6.34
CA VAL A 115 -4.88 -13.26 -5.23
C VAL A 115 -6.04 -14.09 -5.78
N SER A 116 -6.65 -14.96 -4.98
CA SER A 116 -7.82 -15.71 -5.43
C SER A 116 -9.08 -14.84 -5.35
N ASN A 117 -10.00 -14.98 -6.32
CA ASN A 117 -11.30 -14.31 -6.27
C ASN A 117 -12.07 -14.63 -4.98
N VAL A 118 -11.95 -15.87 -4.50
CA VAL A 118 -12.56 -16.30 -3.22
C VAL A 118 -12.05 -15.43 -2.06
N LEU A 119 -10.74 -15.18 -1.97
CA LEU A 119 -10.20 -14.35 -0.89
C LEU A 119 -10.64 -12.89 -1.01
N ILE A 120 -10.68 -12.34 -2.23
CA ILE A 120 -11.23 -10.99 -2.46
C ILE A 120 -12.68 -10.92 -1.96
N GLU A 121 -13.52 -11.88 -2.35
CA GLU A 121 -14.94 -11.95 -1.96
C GLU A 121 -15.14 -12.10 -0.45
N GLU A 122 -14.37 -12.98 0.21
CA GLU A 122 -14.44 -13.23 1.65
C GLU A 122 -14.09 -11.97 2.48
N PHE A 123 -13.15 -11.15 1.99
CA PHE A 123 -12.83 -9.85 2.60
C PHE A 123 -13.73 -8.71 2.10
N ASN A 124 -14.77 -9.00 1.32
CA ASN A 124 -15.66 -8.03 0.68
C ASN A 124 -14.91 -6.98 -0.16
N GLY A 125 -13.82 -7.39 -0.83
CA GLY A 125 -13.13 -6.58 -1.82
C GLY A 125 -14.03 -6.31 -3.02
N GLN A 126 -14.12 -5.05 -3.42
CA GLN A 126 -14.93 -4.58 -4.55
C GLN A 126 -14.02 -3.93 -5.58
N PHE A 127 -14.30 -4.16 -6.85
CA PHE A 127 -13.63 -3.47 -7.96
C PHE A 127 -13.66 -1.95 -7.75
N ASP A 128 -12.50 -1.32 -7.74
CA ASP A 128 -12.40 0.13 -7.55
C ASP A 128 -12.54 0.84 -8.89
N THR A 129 -13.71 1.41 -9.16
CA THR A 129 -13.98 2.13 -10.42
C THR A 129 -13.10 3.36 -10.64
N THR A 130 -12.44 3.86 -9.59
CA THR A 130 -11.54 5.03 -9.69
C THR A 130 -10.19 4.62 -10.29
N PHE A 131 -9.68 3.45 -9.91
CA PHE A 131 -8.37 2.96 -10.33
C PHE A 131 -8.45 1.96 -11.48
N GLY A 132 -9.54 1.19 -11.55
CA GLY A 132 -9.80 0.21 -12.60
C GLY A 132 -9.22 -1.17 -12.32
N GLU A 133 -8.81 -1.85 -13.39
CA GLU A 133 -8.33 -3.24 -13.38
C GLU A 133 -7.16 -3.44 -12.40
N GLY A 134 -7.21 -4.55 -11.64
CA GLY A 134 -6.24 -4.88 -10.61
C GLY A 134 -6.44 -4.18 -9.26
N PHE A 135 -7.45 -3.30 -9.10
CA PHE A 135 -7.72 -2.64 -7.82
C PHE A 135 -9.02 -3.14 -7.17
N TYR A 136 -8.89 -3.69 -5.96
CA TYR A 136 -10.00 -4.20 -5.17
C TYR A 136 -10.02 -3.52 -3.80
N SER A 137 -10.88 -2.52 -3.65
CA SER A 137 -11.05 -1.79 -2.40
C SER A 137 -11.92 -2.58 -1.44
N LEU A 138 -11.45 -2.75 -0.20
CA LEU A 138 -12.27 -3.33 0.88
C LEU A 138 -13.33 -2.31 1.33
N ALA A 139 -14.12 -2.68 2.35
CA ALA A 139 -15.14 -1.81 2.92
C ALA A 139 -14.61 -0.38 3.15
N PRO A 140 -15.30 0.70 2.71
CA PRO A 140 -14.74 2.05 2.65
C PRO A 140 -14.15 2.58 3.97
N ARG A 141 -14.69 2.15 5.10
CA ARG A 141 -14.22 2.53 6.45
C ARG A 141 -12.91 1.85 6.86
N LEU A 142 -12.54 0.74 6.22
CA LEU A 142 -11.25 0.09 6.44
C LEU A 142 -10.10 0.86 5.80
N ARG A 143 -10.36 1.61 4.73
CA ARG A 143 -9.33 2.29 3.92
C ARG A 143 -8.17 1.35 3.59
N ALA A 144 -8.52 0.21 2.99
CA ALA A 144 -7.57 -0.78 2.52
C ALA A 144 -7.94 -1.19 1.10
N THR A 145 -6.92 -1.38 0.26
CA THR A 145 -7.10 -1.79 -1.13
C THR A 145 -6.06 -2.85 -1.49
N ILE A 146 -6.52 -3.94 -2.11
CA ILE A 146 -5.67 -4.95 -2.73
C ILE A 146 -5.35 -4.49 -4.15
N VAL A 147 -4.08 -4.49 -4.51
CA VAL A 147 -3.58 -4.19 -5.84
C VAL A 147 -2.95 -5.46 -6.40
N VAL A 148 -3.56 -6.02 -7.44
CA VAL A 148 -3.14 -7.25 -8.10
C VAL A 148 -2.29 -6.86 -9.31
N ILE A 149 -0.96 -6.96 -9.15
CA ILE A 149 0.01 -6.44 -10.11
C ILE A 149 -0.13 -7.11 -11.48
N ASP A 150 -0.41 -8.42 -11.51
CA ASP A 150 -0.52 -9.17 -12.76
C ASP A 150 -1.80 -8.82 -13.58
N GLU A 151 -2.76 -8.12 -12.97
CA GLU A 151 -3.97 -7.60 -13.62
C GLU A 151 -3.82 -6.14 -14.08
N LEU A 152 -2.74 -5.45 -13.71
CA LEU A 152 -2.61 -4.05 -14.04
C LEU A 152 -2.42 -3.83 -15.55
N PRO A 153 -3.14 -2.88 -16.16
CA PRO A 153 -3.00 -2.60 -17.58
C PRO A 153 -1.56 -2.12 -17.88
N THR A 154 -1.02 -2.48 -19.05
CA THR A 154 0.34 -2.10 -19.44
C THR A 154 0.37 -0.66 -19.98
N THR A 155 0.29 0.31 -19.07
CA THR A 155 0.34 1.74 -19.39
C THR A 155 1.40 2.46 -18.56
N PRO A 156 1.77 3.71 -18.92
CA PRO A 156 2.67 4.53 -18.11
C PRO A 156 2.16 4.76 -16.68
N GLU A 157 0.84 4.87 -16.49
CA GLU A 157 0.21 5.17 -15.21
C GLU A 157 0.42 4.07 -14.16
N THR A 158 0.57 2.81 -14.59
CA THR A 158 0.77 1.65 -13.70
C THR A 158 2.23 1.18 -13.64
N LEU A 159 3.15 1.83 -14.36
CA LEU A 159 4.53 1.39 -14.55
C LEU A 159 5.24 1.07 -13.23
N TRP A 160 5.19 2.00 -12.27
CA TRP A 160 5.89 1.84 -10.99
C TRP A 160 5.34 0.69 -10.16
N LEU A 161 4.04 0.43 -10.24
CA LEU A 161 3.41 -0.71 -9.57
C LEU A 161 3.83 -2.03 -10.22
N ARG A 162 3.88 -2.07 -11.56
CA ARG A 162 4.28 -3.28 -12.31
C ARG A 162 5.76 -3.60 -12.18
N LEU A 163 6.62 -2.61 -11.91
CA LEU A 163 8.05 -2.84 -11.58
C LEU A 163 8.25 -3.62 -10.27
N LEU A 164 7.24 -3.68 -9.40
CA LEU A 164 7.24 -4.50 -8.19
C LEU A 164 6.85 -5.97 -8.49
N GLY A 165 6.35 -6.27 -9.68
CA GLY A 165 5.95 -7.61 -10.11
C GLY A 165 7.10 -8.45 -10.67
N ARG A 166 6.81 -9.68 -11.08
CA ARG A 166 7.77 -10.57 -11.78
C ARG A 166 7.62 -10.56 -13.31
N GLY A 167 6.65 -9.83 -13.84
CA GLY A 167 6.21 -9.88 -15.25
C GLY A 167 6.88 -8.87 -16.19
N ARG A 168 6.44 -8.86 -17.45
CA ARG A 168 6.89 -7.89 -18.46
C ARG A 168 6.38 -6.49 -18.10
N THR A 169 7.32 -5.56 -17.93
CA THR A 169 7.10 -4.12 -17.75
C THR A 169 6.65 -3.46 -19.04
#